data_AF-A0A2N7PJR1-F1
#
_entry.id   AF-A0A2N7PJR1-F1
#
_cell.length_a   1.000
_cell.length_b   1.000
_cell.length_c   1.000
_cell.angle_alpha   90.00
_cell.angle_beta   90.00
_cell.angle_gamma   90.00
#
_symmetry.space_group_name_H-M   'P 1'
#
loop_
_entity.id
_entity.type
_entity.pdbx_description
1 polymer ?
#
loop_
_entity_poly.entity_id
_entity_poly.type
_entity_poly.pdbx_seq_one_letter_code
_entity_poly.pdbx_strand_id
1 'polypeptide(L)'
;MVLKNFGGFLFTKEEELFVTHQKDLSSFKNKEIFTLGTSTRSPSEFLEILRYYQIELVIDVRRWPSSKKFPQYNKASLEKLLREVRIEYLHLEELGGFRKESYEEYMKSEDFLRSLYKVIEMAEKRRVCLICAERFPWNCHRRFIASALKERGFLVKHILELGRIYEPK
;
A
#
# COMPACT_ATOMS: atom_id res chain seq x y z
N MET A 1 29.59 -1.70 23.17
CA MET A 1 28.74 -0.88 22.27
C MET A 1 27.41 -1.61 22.19
N VAL A 2 26.36 -1.04 22.79
CA VAL A 2 25.15 -1.78 23.17
C VAL A 2 24.29 -2.06 21.92
N LEU A 3 24.30 -3.31 21.47
CA LEU A 3 23.36 -3.84 20.48
C LEU A 3 21.97 -3.93 21.14
N LYS A 4 20.96 -3.30 20.55
CA LYS A 4 19.56 -3.53 20.96
C LYS A 4 18.89 -4.46 19.97
N ASN A 5 18.47 -5.62 20.45
CA ASN A 5 17.63 -6.56 19.74
C ASN A 5 16.22 -5.98 19.57
N PHE A 6 15.83 -5.71 18.32
CA PHE A 6 14.43 -5.67 17.92
C PHE A 6 14.16 -6.87 17.02
N GLY A 7 13.60 -7.93 17.61
CA GLY A 7 13.18 -9.13 16.88
C GLY A 7 14.30 -10.08 16.39
N GLY A 8 15.57 -9.85 16.73
CA GLY A 8 16.66 -10.79 16.42
C GLY A 8 17.18 -10.76 14.98
N PHE A 9 16.94 -9.67 14.23
CA PHE A 9 17.41 -9.49 12.86
C PHE A 9 18.66 -8.60 12.78
N LEU A 10 19.58 -8.95 11.90
CA LEU A 10 20.77 -8.15 11.56
C LEU A 10 20.42 -7.26 10.35
N PHE A 11 20.53 -5.94 10.52
CA PHE A 11 20.33 -4.96 9.44
C PHE A 11 21.70 -4.49 8.91
N THR A 12 21.79 -4.10 7.63
CA THR A 12 23.00 -3.41 7.14
C THR A 12 23.15 -2.04 7.82
N LYS A 13 24.34 -1.40 7.83
CA LYS A 13 24.54 -0.08 8.47
C LYS A 13 23.59 1.02 7.96
N GLU A 14 23.19 0.96 6.68
CA GLU A 14 22.22 1.90 6.09
C GLU A 14 20.80 1.62 6.57
N GLU A 15 20.44 0.34 6.75
CA GLU A 15 19.16 -0.11 7.28
C GLU A 15 19.07 0.03 8.80
N GLU A 16 20.17 -0.12 9.53
CA GLU A 16 20.28 0.25 10.94
C GLU A 16 20.06 1.75 11.07
N LEU A 17 20.68 2.59 10.22
CA LEU A 17 20.42 4.02 10.20
C LEU A 17 18.95 4.31 9.93
N PHE A 18 18.30 3.54 9.06
CA PHE A 18 16.89 3.67 8.68
C PHE A 18 15.89 3.18 9.75
N VAL A 19 16.23 2.12 10.48
CA VAL A 19 15.46 1.57 11.61
C VAL A 19 15.69 2.39 12.89
N THR A 20 16.88 2.96 13.08
CA THR A 20 17.25 3.79 14.24
C THR A 20 16.91 5.26 14.06
N HIS A 21 16.92 5.80 12.83
CA HIS A 21 16.27 7.06 12.52
C HIS A 21 14.78 6.81 12.43
N GLN A 22 14.16 6.68 13.60
CA GLN A 22 12.83 7.21 13.81
C GLN A 22 12.84 8.66 13.29
N LYS A 23 12.60 8.85 11.98
CA LYS A 23 11.96 10.08 11.52
C LYS A 23 10.77 10.21 12.44
N ASP A 24 10.80 11.26 13.24
CA ASP A 24 9.86 11.51 14.31
C ASP A 24 8.45 11.10 13.84
N LEU A 25 7.94 9.98 14.37
CA LEU A 25 6.63 9.44 13.95
C LEU A 25 5.52 10.46 14.22
N SER A 26 5.80 11.51 15.02
CA SER A 26 4.96 12.69 15.15
C SER A 26 4.72 13.43 13.83
N SER A 27 5.69 13.43 12.90
CA SER A 27 5.60 14.11 11.59
C SER A 27 4.60 13.44 10.63
N PHE A 28 4.26 12.18 10.88
CA PHE A 28 3.28 11.43 10.08
C PHE A 28 1.90 11.37 10.72
N LYS A 29 1.77 11.88 11.95
CA LYS A 29 0.51 11.87 12.68
C LYS A 29 -0.54 12.56 11.82
N ASN A 30 -1.58 11.80 11.49
CA ASN A 30 -2.73 12.24 10.68
C ASN A 30 -2.51 12.37 9.17
N LYS A 31 -1.39 11.89 8.59
CA LYS A 31 -1.27 11.79 7.13
C LYS A 31 -2.20 10.68 6.58
N GLU A 32 -2.80 10.94 5.44
CA GLU A 32 -3.78 10.04 4.83
C GLU A 32 -3.11 9.07 3.85
N ILE A 33 -3.46 7.78 3.94
CA ILE A 33 -3.18 6.79 2.90
C ILE A 33 -4.51 6.20 2.44
N PHE A 34 -4.72 6.18 1.13
CA PHE A 34 -5.94 5.62 0.55
C PHE A 34 -5.73 4.16 0.18
N THR A 35 -6.82 3.42 0.10
CA THR A 35 -6.80 2.13 -0.59
C THR A 35 -8.03 1.96 -1.47
N LEU A 36 -7.90 1.24 -2.59
CA LEU A 36 -9.00 1.00 -3.51
C LEU A 36 -8.95 -0.41 -4.12
N GLY A 37 -10.09 -1.08 -4.21
CA GLY A 37 -10.20 -2.35 -4.92
C GLY A 37 -10.45 -2.13 -6.40
N THR A 38 -9.67 -2.75 -7.28
CA THR A 38 -9.91 -2.72 -8.73
C THR A 38 -11.24 -3.43 -9.07
N SER A 39 -11.44 -4.65 -8.57
CA SER A 39 -12.70 -5.39 -8.68
C SER A 39 -13.21 -5.43 -10.14
N THR A 40 -14.51 -5.23 -10.34
CA THR A 40 -15.18 -5.16 -11.64
C THR A 40 -15.33 -3.73 -12.16
N ARG A 41 -14.57 -2.77 -11.62
CA ARG A 41 -14.71 -1.37 -12.00
C ARG A 41 -14.33 -1.17 -13.47
N SER A 42 -15.02 -0.24 -14.12
CA SER A 42 -14.58 0.24 -15.42
C SER A 42 -13.30 1.09 -15.25
N PRO A 43 -12.44 1.20 -16.29
CA PRO A 43 -11.33 2.15 -16.27
C PRO A 43 -11.77 3.57 -15.94
N SER A 44 -12.88 4.04 -16.52
CA SER A 44 -13.42 5.38 -16.30
C SER A 44 -13.81 5.62 -14.84
N GLU A 45 -14.57 4.70 -14.24
CA GLU A 45 -14.96 4.77 -12.82
C GLU A 45 -13.73 4.79 -11.91
N PHE A 46 -12.77 3.90 -12.19
CA PHE A 46 -11.54 3.82 -11.39
C PHE A 46 -10.73 5.12 -11.46
N LEU A 47 -10.53 5.67 -12.65
CA LEU A 47 -9.82 6.95 -12.82
C LEU A 47 -10.58 8.14 -12.22
N GLU A 48 -11.91 8.15 -12.30
CA GLU A 48 -12.75 9.17 -11.67
C GLU A 48 -12.56 9.17 -10.15
N ILE A 49 -12.59 7.99 -9.53
CA ILE A 49 -12.32 7.84 -8.10
C ILE A 49 -10.91 8.35 -7.75
N LEU A 50 -9.88 7.93 -8.48
CA LEU A 50 -8.51 8.36 -8.20
C LEU A 50 -8.36 9.89 -8.32
N ARG A 51 -8.98 10.52 -9.32
CA ARG A 51 -8.96 11.98 -9.49
C ARG A 51 -9.74 12.72 -8.41
N TYR A 52 -10.91 12.23 -8.04
CA TYR A 52 -11.73 12.83 -6.98
C TYR A 52 -10.97 12.87 -5.65
N TYR A 53 -10.29 11.77 -5.34
CA TYR A 53 -9.40 11.70 -4.19
C TYR A 53 -8.00 12.19 -4.49
N GLN A 54 -7.73 12.94 -5.57
CA GLN A 54 -6.43 13.57 -5.85
C GLN A 54 -5.22 12.63 -5.65
N ILE A 55 -5.35 11.37 -6.07
CA ILE A 55 -4.29 10.38 -5.93
C ILE A 55 -3.18 10.71 -6.93
N GLU A 56 -1.95 10.78 -6.44
CA GLU A 56 -0.75 11.06 -7.23
C GLU A 56 0.04 9.80 -7.56
N LEU A 57 0.00 8.81 -6.66
CA LEU A 57 0.70 7.53 -6.81
C LEU A 57 -0.23 6.37 -6.46
N VAL A 58 -0.38 5.44 -7.40
CA VAL A 58 -0.99 4.13 -7.18
C VAL A 58 0.11 3.13 -6.88
N ILE A 59 0.02 2.48 -5.71
CA ILE A 59 0.87 1.35 -5.35
C ILE A 59 0.04 0.08 -5.48
N ASP A 60 0.39 -0.73 -6.47
CA ASP A 60 -0.18 -2.05 -6.65
C ASP A 60 0.46 -3.04 -5.69
N VAL A 61 -0.35 -3.57 -4.77
CA VAL A 61 0.10 -4.57 -3.79
C VAL A 61 -0.35 -5.99 -4.18
N ARG A 62 -0.81 -6.21 -5.43
CA ARG A 62 -1.10 -7.57 -5.92
C ARG A 62 0.19 -8.34 -6.11
N ARG A 63 0.21 -9.61 -5.68
CA ARG A 63 1.34 -10.51 -5.96
C ARG A 63 1.52 -10.68 -7.47
N TRP A 64 0.42 -10.92 -8.19
CA TRP A 64 0.40 -11.06 -9.63
C TRP A 64 -0.65 -10.13 -10.25
N PRO A 65 -0.24 -8.96 -10.78
CA PRO A 65 -1.13 -8.01 -11.46
C PRO A 65 -1.46 -8.48 -12.89
N SER A 66 -2.10 -9.65 -13.00
CA SER A 66 -2.50 -10.26 -14.27
C SER A 66 -3.85 -10.96 -14.13
N SER A 67 -4.74 -10.74 -15.09
CA SER A 67 -6.08 -11.32 -15.15
C SER A 67 -6.54 -11.45 -16.60
N LYS A 68 -7.05 -12.63 -16.97
CA LYS A 68 -7.73 -12.84 -18.26
C LYS A 68 -9.12 -12.18 -18.28
N LYS A 69 -9.79 -12.11 -17.13
CA LYS A 69 -11.14 -11.56 -17.00
C LYS A 69 -11.15 -10.03 -16.96
N PHE A 70 -10.11 -9.43 -16.38
CA PHE A 70 -9.97 -7.98 -16.23
C PHE A 70 -8.63 -7.49 -16.81
N PRO A 71 -8.39 -7.66 -18.12
CA PRO A 71 -7.12 -7.35 -18.77
C PRO A 71 -6.73 -5.87 -18.70
N GLN A 72 -7.70 -4.96 -18.49
CA GLN A 72 -7.48 -3.55 -18.25
C GLN A 72 -6.66 -3.28 -16.97
N TYR A 73 -6.73 -4.21 -16.00
CA TYR A 73 -5.96 -4.13 -14.76
C TYR A 73 -4.72 -5.01 -14.77
N ASN A 74 -4.29 -5.52 -15.92
CA ASN A 74 -2.95 -6.09 -16.05
C ASN A 74 -1.89 -5.00 -15.88
N LYS A 75 -0.73 -5.33 -15.33
CA LYS A 75 0.35 -4.36 -15.00
C LYS A 75 0.58 -3.32 -16.12
N ALA A 76 0.87 -3.79 -17.34
CA ALA A 76 1.16 -2.91 -18.47
C ALA A 76 -0.04 -2.03 -18.88
N SER A 77 -1.25 -2.60 -18.87
CA SER A 77 -2.48 -1.85 -19.19
C SER A 77 -2.78 -0.78 -18.15
N LEU A 78 -2.65 -1.13 -16.87
CA LEU A 78 -2.91 -0.25 -15.74
C LEU A 78 -1.88 0.88 -15.67
N GLU A 79 -0.60 0.57 -15.83
CA GLU A 79 0.47 1.57 -15.88
C GLU A 79 0.24 2.57 -17.03
N LYS A 80 -0.15 2.09 -18.21
CA LYS A 80 -0.51 2.96 -19.34
C LYS A 80 -1.71 3.85 -19.01
N LEU A 81 -2.78 3.27 -18.45
CA LEU A 81 -4.01 3.98 -18.09
C LEU A 81 -3.75 5.11 -17.08
N LEU A 82 -2.92 4.85 -16.07
CA LEU A 82 -2.57 5.84 -15.04
C LEU A 82 -1.66 6.95 -15.60
N ARG A 83 -0.71 6.58 -16.47
CA ARG A 83 0.18 7.55 -17.12
C ARG A 83 -0.59 8.58 -17.97
N GLU A 84 -1.66 8.17 -18.63
CA GLU A 84 -2.52 9.06 -19.43
C GLU A 84 -3.16 10.18 -18.59
N VAL A 85 -3.37 9.95 -17.30
CA VAL A 85 -3.90 10.93 -16.34
C VAL A 85 -2.85 11.46 -15.36
N ARG A 86 -1.57 11.24 -15.65
CA ARG A 86 -0.43 11.70 -14.83
C ARG A 86 -0.44 11.19 -13.38
N ILE A 87 -0.94 9.97 -13.18
CA ILE A 87 -0.81 9.26 -11.91
C ILE A 87 0.35 8.28 -12.04
N GLU A 88 1.28 8.32 -11.10
CA GLU A 88 2.41 7.39 -11.06
C GLU A 88 1.95 5.99 -10.64
N TYR A 89 2.70 4.98 -11.08
CA TYR A 89 2.43 3.59 -10.79
C TYR A 89 3.68 2.91 -10.22
N LEU A 90 3.52 2.22 -9.09
CA LEU A 90 4.54 1.39 -8.48
C LEU A 90 3.94 0.02 -8.14
N HIS A 91 4.67 -1.06 -8.37
CA HIS A 91 4.26 -2.41 -8.01
C HIS A 91 5.17 -2.93 -6.89
N LEU A 92 4.58 -3.30 -5.74
CA LEU A 92 5.25 -3.88 -4.57
C LEU A 92 4.71 -5.29 -4.31
N GLU A 93 5.28 -6.29 -4.96
CA GLU A 93 4.80 -7.68 -4.89
C GLU A 93 5.02 -8.33 -3.52
N GLU A 94 5.92 -7.77 -2.72
CA GLU A 94 6.24 -8.11 -1.34
C GLU A 94 5.10 -7.73 -0.40
N LEU A 95 4.16 -6.89 -0.82
CA LEU A 95 2.91 -6.66 -0.09
C LEU A 95 1.75 -7.54 -0.60
N GLY A 96 2.04 -8.42 -1.57
CA GLY A 96 1.13 -9.41 -2.17
C GLY A 96 0.36 -10.29 -1.19
N GLY A 97 -0.95 -10.44 -1.40
CA GLY A 97 -1.81 -11.25 -0.51
C GLY A 97 -1.57 -12.76 -0.48
N PHE A 98 -1.00 -13.36 -1.54
CA PHE A 98 -0.74 -14.81 -1.55
C PHE A 98 0.55 -15.13 -0.79
N ARG A 99 0.44 -15.92 0.28
CA ARG A 99 1.55 -16.36 1.14
C ARG A 99 1.41 -17.85 1.46
N LYS A 100 2.53 -18.52 1.76
CA LYS A 100 2.52 -19.93 2.18
C LYS A 100 2.06 -20.05 3.64
N GLU A 101 2.57 -19.15 4.46
CA GLU A 101 2.15 -18.88 5.84
C GLU A 101 0.92 -17.95 5.91
N SER A 102 0.39 -17.74 7.13
CA SER A 102 -0.62 -16.70 7.35
C SER A 102 -0.05 -15.31 7.05
N TYR A 103 -0.90 -14.39 6.63
CA TYR A 103 -0.44 -13.04 6.30
C TYR A 103 0.12 -12.32 7.53
N GLU A 104 -0.46 -12.56 8.71
CA GLU A 104 0.00 -12.03 9.99
C GLU A 104 1.40 -12.52 10.36
N GLU A 105 1.75 -13.76 10.04
CA GLU A 105 3.11 -14.25 10.23
C GLU A 105 4.06 -13.62 9.22
N TYR A 106 3.63 -13.53 7.95
CA TYR A 106 4.40 -12.88 6.90
C TYR A 106 4.70 -11.40 7.20
N MET A 107 3.81 -10.68 7.89
CA MET A 107 4.03 -9.28 8.29
C MET A 107 5.27 -9.06 9.15
N LYS A 108 5.81 -10.11 9.77
CA LYS A 108 7.04 -10.07 10.57
C LYS A 108 8.31 -10.22 9.71
N SER A 109 8.16 -10.61 8.44
CA SER A 109 9.27 -10.80 7.52
C SER A 109 9.92 -9.47 7.13
N GLU A 110 11.20 -9.56 6.79
CA GLU A 110 11.99 -8.42 6.34
C GLU A 110 11.45 -7.81 5.04
N ASP A 111 11.01 -8.63 4.07
CA ASP A 111 10.43 -8.18 2.81
C ASP A 111 9.19 -7.32 3.01
N PHE A 112 8.30 -7.74 3.93
CA PHE A 112 7.12 -6.98 4.28
C PHE A 112 7.50 -5.64 4.91
N LEU A 113 8.38 -5.65 5.91
CA LEU A 113 8.76 -4.44 6.64
C LEU A 113 9.46 -3.43 5.71
N ARG A 114 10.42 -3.87 4.90
CA ARG A 114 11.11 -3.01 3.91
C ARG A 114 10.12 -2.38 2.94
N SER A 115 9.16 -3.15 2.44
CA SER A 115 8.18 -2.66 1.46
C SER A 115 7.12 -1.75 2.09
N LEU A 116 6.72 -2.03 3.33
CA LEU A 116 5.87 -1.13 4.12
C LEU A 116 6.54 0.22 4.33
N TYR A 117 7.84 0.24 4.63
CA TYR A 117 8.57 1.49 4.76
C TYR A 117 8.67 2.27 3.46
N LYS A 118 8.86 1.60 2.31
CA LYS A 118 8.76 2.27 0.99
C LYS A 118 7.41 2.97 0.83
N VAL A 119 6.30 2.33 1.22
CA VAL A 119 4.97 2.98 1.19
C VAL A 119 4.95 4.24 2.05
N ILE A 120 5.47 4.16 3.27
CA ILE A 120 5.54 5.28 4.22
C ILE A 120 6.31 6.45 3.60
N GLU A 121 7.52 6.21 3.09
CA GLU A 121 8.35 7.24 2.45
C GLU A 121 7.66 7.92 1.27
N MET A 122 6.93 7.16 0.45
CA MET A 122 6.20 7.74 -0.67
C MET A 122 4.98 8.54 -0.20
N ALA A 123 4.27 8.06 0.82
CA ALA A 123 3.16 8.76 1.44
C ALA A 123 3.59 10.04 2.18
N GLU A 124 4.89 10.22 2.46
CA GLU A 124 5.40 11.49 2.98
C GLU A 124 5.25 12.63 1.96
N LYS A 125 5.48 12.32 0.68
CA LYS A 125 5.67 13.31 -0.39
C LYS A 125 4.46 13.41 -1.32
N ARG A 126 3.64 12.37 -1.37
CA ARG A 126 2.59 12.18 -2.36
C ARG A 126 1.35 11.59 -1.73
N ARG A 127 0.20 11.86 -2.32
CA ARG A 127 -1.07 11.24 -1.95
C ARG A 127 -1.18 9.84 -2.57
N VAL A 128 -1.00 8.83 -1.73
CA VAL A 128 -0.85 7.42 -2.14
C VAL A 128 -2.18 6.66 -2.06
N CYS A 129 -2.44 5.82 -3.06
CA CYS A 129 -3.50 4.80 -3.02
C CYS A 129 -2.93 3.39 -3.18
N LEU A 130 -3.12 2.52 -2.18
CA LEU A 130 -2.81 1.09 -2.29
C LEU A 130 -3.96 0.35 -2.97
N ILE A 131 -3.66 -0.44 -4.00
CA ILE A 131 -4.69 -1.20 -4.72
C ILE A 131 -4.52 -2.71 -4.64
N CYS A 132 -5.65 -3.43 -4.65
CA CYS A 132 -5.67 -4.88 -4.87
C CYS A 132 -6.83 -5.29 -5.79
N ALA A 133 -7.07 -6.60 -5.94
CA ALA A 133 -8.14 -7.14 -6.77
C ALA A 133 -9.53 -7.05 -6.11
N GLU A 134 -9.63 -7.30 -4.80
CA GLU A 134 -10.90 -7.41 -4.09
C GLU A 134 -11.56 -6.04 -3.89
N ARG A 135 -12.90 -5.95 -4.02
CA ARG A 135 -13.64 -4.69 -3.82
C ARG A 135 -13.46 -4.17 -2.40
N PHE A 136 -13.72 -5.05 -1.43
CA PHE A 136 -13.83 -4.69 -0.02
C PHE A 136 -12.58 -5.09 0.78
N PRO A 137 -12.08 -4.22 1.67
CA PRO A 137 -10.82 -4.43 2.36
C PRO A 137 -10.86 -5.58 3.39
N TRP A 138 -12.00 -5.82 4.04
CA TRP A 138 -12.13 -6.83 5.11
C TRP A 138 -11.95 -8.28 4.62
N ASN A 139 -12.05 -8.53 3.32
CA ASN A 139 -11.87 -9.85 2.69
C ASN A 139 -10.53 -9.99 1.97
N CYS A 140 -9.58 -9.06 2.15
CA CYS A 140 -8.30 -9.10 1.45
C CYS A 140 -7.13 -8.65 2.33
N HIS A 141 -5.92 -8.85 1.81
CA HIS A 141 -4.69 -8.52 2.50
C HIS A 141 -4.50 -7.01 2.78
N ARG A 142 -5.21 -6.12 2.08
CA ARG A 142 -5.15 -4.67 2.33
C ARG A 142 -5.53 -4.32 3.78
N ARG A 143 -6.36 -5.11 4.47
CA ARG A 143 -6.69 -4.88 5.88
C ARG A 143 -5.47 -4.98 6.81
N PHE A 144 -4.55 -5.89 6.50
CA PHE A 144 -3.35 -6.13 7.28
C PHE A 144 -2.32 -5.02 7.07
N ILE A 145 -2.11 -4.64 5.80
CA ILE A 145 -1.26 -3.49 5.45
C ILE A 145 -1.81 -2.21 6.09
N ALA A 146 -3.13 -2.01 6.03
CA ALA A 146 -3.80 -0.88 6.67
C ALA A 146 -3.59 -0.85 8.20
N SER A 147 -3.70 -2.01 8.88
CA SER A 147 -3.40 -2.10 10.32
C SER A 147 -1.97 -1.65 10.62
N ALA A 148 -0.99 -2.18 9.88
CA ALA A 148 0.42 -1.85 10.07
C ALA A 148 0.72 -0.36 9.83
N LEU A 149 0.05 0.28 8.88
CA LEU A 149 0.15 1.72 8.64
C LEU A 149 -0.53 2.55 9.74
N LYS A 150 -1.71 2.13 10.21
CA LYS A 150 -2.42 2.78 11.34
C LYS A 150 -1.58 2.74 12.62
N GLU A 151 -0.96 1.60 12.94
CA GLU A 151 -0.05 1.46 14.08
C GLU A 151 1.14 2.44 14.03
N ARG A 152 1.45 2.95 12.84
CA ARG A 152 2.51 3.95 12.59
C ARG A 152 2.00 5.39 12.46
N GLY A 153 0.72 5.63 12.78
CA GLY A 153 0.14 6.97 12.89
C GLY A 153 -0.58 7.50 11.65
N PHE A 154 -0.70 6.71 10.57
CA PHE A 154 -1.42 7.09 9.37
C PHE A 154 -2.94 6.92 9.51
N LEU A 155 -3.69 7.83 8.89
CA LEU A 155 -5.14 7.69 8.68
C LEU A 155 -5.38 6.90 7.40
N VAL A 156 -5.66 5.61 7.54
CA VAL A 156 -5.93 4.74 6.39
C VAL A 156 -7.40 4.80 6.00
N LYS A 157 -7.68 5.27 4.79
CA LYS A 157 -9.01 5.47 4.24
C LYS A 157 -9.28 4.45 3.13
N HIS A 158 -10.19 3.50 3.37
CA HIS A 158 -10.59 2.56 2.32
C HIS A 158 -11.70 3.16 1.46
N ILE A 159 -11.39 3.46 0.21
CA ILE A 159 -12.38 3.94 -0.74
C ILE A 159 -13.27 2.76 -1.13
N LEU A 160 -14.54 2.85 -0.76
CA LEU A 160 -15.54 1.87 -1.15
C LEU A 160 -16.16 2.24 -2.50
N GLU A 161 -16.50 3.52 -2.70
CA GLU A 161 -17.03 4.11 -3.93
C GLU A 161 -16.60 5.58 -4.03
N LEU A 162 -16.94 6.25 -5.13
CA LEU A 162 -16.80 7.70 -5.24
C LEU A 162 -17.54 8.39 -4.08
N GLY A 163 -16.85 9.25 -3.33
CA GLY A 163 -17.40 9.91 -2.14
C GLY A 163 -17.68 9.02 -0.92
N ARG A 164 -17.49 7.69 -1.01
CA ARG A 164 -17.75 6.75 0.10
C ARG A 164 -16.46 6.10 0.60
N ILE A 165 -16.11 6.40 1.85
CA ILE A 165 -14.95 5.85 2.55
C ILE A 165 -15.39 4.95 3.71
N TYR A 166 -14.63 3.89 3.95
CA TYR A 166 -14.63 3.12 5.17
C TYR A 166 -13.30 3.32 5.89
N GLU A 167 -13.38 3.76 7.14
CA GLU A 167 -12.24 3.82 8.05
C GLU A 167 -12.39 2.67 9.04
N PRO A 168 -11.43 1.73 9.11
CA PRO A 168 -11.49 0.69 10.12
C PRO A 168 -11.40 1.36 11.48
N LYS A 169 -12.31 1.01 12.39
CA LYS A 169 -12.25 1.46 13.79
C LYS A 169 -10.94 1.02 14.42
#